data_AF-A0AA35ND58-F1
#
_entry.id   AF-A0AA35ND58-F1
#
_cell.length_a   1.000
_cell.length_b   1.000
_cell.length_c   1.000
_cell.angle_alpha   90.00
_cell.angle_beta   90.00
_cell.angle_gamma   90.00
#
_symmetry.space_group_name_H-M   'P 1'
#
loop_
_entity.id
_entity.type
_entity.pdbx_description
1 polymer ?
#
loop_
_entity_poly.entity_id
_entity_poly.type
_entity_poly.pdbx_seq_one_letter_code
_entity_poly.pdbx_strand_id
1 'polypeptide(L)'
;MSETENNSEYYKQALEEYKEVQEDEDPDVWDTRISKTGCYVENLALQLCHAETGDWRQCFNEMTLFRKCWEQNGNRERVSTVDVDGPTGNGSEEEK
;
A
#
# COMPACT_ATOMS: atom_id res chain seq x y z
N MET A 1 27.56 2.84 8.15
CA MET A 1 26.45 1.98 7.67
C MET A 1 25.20 2.83 7.63
N SER A 2 25.01 3.66 6.60
CA SER A 2 23.81 4.53 6.51
C SER A 2 23.56 5.10 5.11
N GLU A 3 24.27 4.66 4.07
CA GLU A 3 24.12 5.22 2.71
C GLU A 3 23.39 4.28 1.75
N THR A 4 23.02 3.07 2.18
CA THR A 4 22.36 2.06 1.34
C THR A 4 20.85 1.96 1.55
N GLU A 5 20.30 2.60 2.59
CA GLU A 5 18.86 2.47 2.91
C GLU A 5 17.97 3.35 2.02
N ASN A 6 18.43 4.52 1.56
CA ASN A 6 17.63 5.44 0.72
C ASN A 6 18.17 5.59 -0.72
N ASN A 7 19.06 4.69 -1.16
CA ASN A 7 19.73 4.80 -2.47
C ASN A 7 19.36 3.68 -3.46
N SER A 8 18.43 2.80 -3.09
CA SER A 8 17.89 1.80 -4.01
C SER A 8 17.29 2.49 -5.24
N GLU A 9 17.59 1.96 -6.43
CA GLU A 9 17.04 2.45 -7.70
C GLU A 9 15.51 2.44 -7.66
N TYR A 10 14.93 1.38 -7.08
CA TYR A 10 13.50 1.24 -6.86
C TYR A 10 12.90 2.36 -6.02
N TYR A 11 13.62 2.87 -5.02
CA TYR A 11 13.14 3.97 -4.18
C TYR A 11 13.10 5.29 -4.94
N LYS A 12 14.10 5.54 -5.80
CA LYS A 12 14.15 6.75 -6.63
C LYS A 12 13.03 6.73 -7.68
N GLN A 13 12.82 5.59 -8.32
CA GLN A 13 11.71 5.42 -9.25
C GLN A 13 10.36 5.60 -8.53
N ALA A 14 10.18 4.98 -7.36
CA ALA A 14 8.95 5.14 -6.58
C ALA A 14 8.69 6.59 -6.13
N LEU A 15 9.74 7.37 -5.84
CA LEU A 15 9.63 8.79 -5.53
C LEU A 15 9.17 9.63 -6.71
N GLU A 16 9.59 9.27 -7.93
CA GLU A 16 9.18 9.97 -9.14
C GLU A 16 7.71 9.68 -9.46
N GLU A 17 7.33 8.40 -9.48
CA GLU A 17 5.93 7.98 -9.67
C GLU A 17 4.99 8.63 -8.64
N TYR A 18 5.40 8.66 -7.36
CA TYR A 18 4.57 9.27 -6.32
C TYR A 18 4.33 10.75 -6.56
N LYS A 19 5.28 11.49 -7.15
CA LYS A 19 5.05 12.90 -7.50
C LYS A 19 4.00 13.03 -8.59
N GLU A 20 4.04 12.16 -9.59
CA GLU A 20 3.02 12.13 -10.65
C GLU A 20 1.63 11.87 -10.05
N VAL A 21 1.52 10.90 -9.13
CA VAL A 21 0.27 10.61 -8.40
C VAL A 21 -0.20 11.78 -7.52
N GLN A 22 0.71 12.59 -6.97
CA GLN A 22 0.34 13.79 -6.19
C GLN A 22 -0.13 14.95 -7.07
N GLU A 23 0.26 14.99 -8.34
CA GLU A 23 -0.15 16.00 -9.31
C GLU A 23 -1.40 15.58 -10.10
N ASP A 24 -1.79 14.30 -10.04
CA ASP A 24 -3.01 13.78 -10.63
C ASP A 24 -4.26 14.26 -9.87
N GLU A 25 -5.22 14.84 -10.61
CA GLU A 25 -6.49 15.33 -10.05
C GLU A 25 -7.52 14.19 -9.82
N ASP A 26 -7.36 13.04 -10.47
CA ASP A 26 -8.24 11.87 -10.33
C ASP A 26 -7.42 10.56 -10.21
N PRO A 27 -6.58 10.42 -9.17
CA PRO A 27 -5.77 9.23 -8.98
C PRO A 27 -6.65 8.02 -8.70
N ASP A 28 -6.20 6.84 -9.13
CA ASP A 28 -7.02 5.65 -8.99
C ASP A 28 -7.30 5.27 -7.52
N VAL A 29 -8.28 4.38 -7.31
CA VAL A 29 -8.73 3.98 -5.97
C VAL A 29 -7.61 3.31 -5.17
N TRP A 30 -6.71 2.57 -5.83
CA TRP A 30 -5.58 1.91 -5.22
C TRP A 30 -4.52 2.95 -4.81
N ASP A 31 -4.14 3.86 -5.69
CA ASP A 31 -3.18 4.93 -5.43
C ASP A 31 -3.64 5.85 -4.31
N THR A 32 -4.92 6.22 -4.32
CA THR A 32 -5.55 6.99 -3.26
C THR A 32 -5.43 6.28 -1.92
N ARG A 33 -5.68 4.96 -1.88
CA ARG A 33 -5.63 4.19 -0.64
C ARG A 33 -4.20 4.07 -0.12
N ILE A 34 -3.23 3.81 -0.99
CA ILE A 34 -1.83 3.69 -0.58
C ILE A 34 -1.28 5.05 -0.15
N SER A 35 -1.62 6.15 -0.84
CA SER A 35 -1.22 7.51 -0.45
C SER A 35 -1.69 7.86 0.96
N LYS A 36 -2.91 7.45 1.33
CA LYS A 36 -3.46 7.64 2.68
C LYS A 36 -2.70 6.91 3.78
N THR A 37 -1.87 5.91 3.46
CA THR A 37 -1.04 5.20 4.45
C THR A 37 0.22 5.97 4.84
N GLY A 38 0.61 6.99 4.06
CA GLY A 38 1.88 7.71 4.23
C GLY A 38 3.12 6.91 3.82
N CYS A 39 2.97 5.73 3.22
CA CYS A 39 4.05 4.82 2.86
C CYS A 39 4.06 4.42 1.38
N TYR A 40 3.60 5.32 0.50
CA TYR A 40 3.47 5.05 -0.93
C TYR A 40 4.81 4.66 -1.56
N VAL A 41 5.85 5.47 -1.30
CA VAL A 41 7.18 5.29 -1.88
C VAL A 41 7.78 3.95 -1.48
N GLU A 42 7.78 3.60 -0.19
CA GLU A 42 8.34 2.34 0.28
C GLU A 42 7.53 1.14 -0.21
N ASN A 43 6.20 1.29 -0.34
CA ASN A 43 5.33 0.25 -0.88
C ASN A 43 5.64 -0.03 -2.35
N LEU A 44 5.71 1.02 -3.17
CA LEU A 44 5.99 0.91 -4.59
C LEU A 44 7.42 0.42 -4.84
N ALA A 45 8.42 0.92 -4.11
CA ALA A 45 9.80 0.45 -4.21
C ALA A 45 9.92 -1.06 -3.95
N LEU A 46 9.20 -1.57 -2.96
CA LEU A 46 9.12 -3.00 -2.67
C LEU A 46 8.49 -3.77 -3.85
N GLN A 47 7.39 -3.27 -4.42
CA GLN A 47 6.75 -3.89 -5.59
C GLN A 47 7.65 -3.89 -6.82
N LEU A 48 8.35 -2.79 -7.09
CA LEU A 48 9.30 -2.67 -8.20
C LEU A 48 10.44 -3.70 -8.08
N CYS A 49 11.01 -3.85 -6.89
CA CYS A 49 12.02 -4.88 -6.65
C CYS A 49 11.51 -6.30 -6.96
N HIS A 50 10.28 -6.62 -6.56
CA HIS A 50 9.71 -7.92 -6.84
C HIS A 50 9.34 -8.09 -8.32
N ALA A 51 8.89 -7.03 -8.98
CA ALA A 51 8.61 -7.05 -10.42
C ALA A 51 9.87 -7.35 -11.25
N GLU A 52 11.02 -6.82 -10.84
CA GLU A 52 12.31 -7.09 -11.49
C GLU A 52 12.87 -8.48 -11.14
N THR A 53 12.92 -8.83 -9.84
CA THR A 53 13.62 -10.03 -9.37
C THR A 53 12.75 -11.29 -9.40
N GLY A 54 11.43 -11.16 -9.33
CA GLY A 54 10.49 -12.26 -9.15
C GLY A 54 10.61 -13.01 -7.81
N ASP A 55 11.40 -12.51 -6.85
CA ASP A 55 11.60 -13.16 -5.55
C ASP A 55 11.69 -12.14 -4.41
N TRP A 56 10.63 -12.08 -3.60
CA TRP A 56 10.53 -11.23 -2.43
C TRP A 56 11.68 -11.38 -1.42
N ARG A 57 12.36 -12.53 -1.40
CA ARG A 57 13.51 -12.74 -0.51
C ARG A 57 14.72 -11.88 -0.87
N GLN A 58 14.83 -11.46 -2.13
CA GLN A 58 15.90 -10.58 -2.59
C GLN A 58 15.62 -9.10 -2.26
N CYS A 59 14.37 -8.76 -1.95
CA CYS A 59 13.91 -7.39 -1.64
C CYS A 59 13.91 -7.09 -0.13
N PHE A 60 14.88 -7.62 0.62
CA PHE A 60 14.92 -7.49 2.08
C PHE A 60 15.08 -6.03 2.53
N ASN A 61 15.83 -5.22 1.77
CA ASN A 61 16.05 -3.81 2.07
C ASN A 61 14.73 -3.03 1.94
N GLU A 62 14.06 -3.15 0.79
CA GLU A 62 12.78 -2.49 0.50
C GLU A 62 11.70 -2.94 1.48
N MET A 63 11.68 -4.23 1.84
CA MET A 63 10.78 -4.77 2.86
C MET A 63 11.02 -4.14 4.24
N THR A 64 12.28 -3.91 4.60
CA THR A 64 12.65 -3.29 5.89
C THR A 64 12.23 -1.82 5.93
N LEU A 65 12.42 -1.08 4.84
CA LEU A 65 11.97 0.30 4.70
C LEU A 65 10.45 0.41 4.81
N PHE A 66 9.73 -0.44 4.06
CA PHE A 66 8.26 -0.46 4.10
C PHE A 66 7.74 -0.75 5.51
N ARG A 67 8.30 -1.75 6.21
CA ARG A 67 7.92 -2.04 7.60
C ARG A 67 8.18 -0.86 8.53
N LYS A 68 9.34 -0.22 8.42
CA LYS A 68 9.69 0.95 9.25
C LYS A 68 8.71 2.10 9.01
N CYS A 69 8.39 2.42 7.75
CA CYS A 69 7.39 3.42 7.43
C CYS A 69 6.02 3.05 7.99
N TRP A 70 5.61 1.80 7.81
CA TRP A 70 4.30 1.29 8.24
C TRP A 70 4.10 1.43 9.76
N GLU A 71 5.15 1.13 10.53
CA GLU A 71 5.15 1.30 11.98
C GLU A 71 5.10 2.77 12.41
N GLN A 72 5.84 3.65 11.72
CA GLN A 72 5.90 5.07 12.01
C GLN A 72 4.57 5.79 11.72
N ASN A 73 3.84 5.36 10.69
CA ASN A 73 2.53 5.91 10.32
C ASN A 73 1.36 5.29 11.10
N GLY A 74 1.63 4.40 12.07
CA GLY A 74 0.59 3.83 12.92
C GLY A 74 -0.31 2.80 12.23
N ASN A 75 0.10 2.26 11.08
CA ASN A 75 -0.72 1.35 10.27
C ASN A 75 -0.80 -0.09 10.83
N ARG A 76 -0.40 -0.30 12.09
CA ARG A 76 -0.36 -1.64 12.73
C ARG A 76 -1.75 -2.21 13.03
N GLU A 77 -2.73 -1.34 13.25
CA GLU A 77 -4.08 -1.77 13.59
C GLU A 77 -4.75 -2.40 12.38
N ARG A 78 -5.36 -3.57 12.58
CA ARG A 78 -6.20 -4.15 11.53
C ARG A 78 -7.44 -3.28 11.37
N VAL A 79 -7.76 -2.97 10.12
CA VAL A 79 -9.07 -2.41 9.79
C VAL A 79 -10.17 -3.37 10.24
N SER A 80 -11.29 -2.81 10.72
CA SER A 80 -12.47 -3.62 11.05
C SER A 80 -12.95 -4.37 9.82
N THR A 81 -13.12 -5.68 9.92
CA THR A 81 -13.78 -6.46 8.89
C THR A 81 -15.29 -6.26 8.98
N VAL A 82 -15.95 -6.07 7.83
CA VAL A 82 -17.41 -6.18 7.77
C VAL A 82 -17.77 -7.65 7.59
N ASP A 83 -18.66 -8.17 8.42
CA ASP A 83 -19.24 -9.48 8.20
C ASP A 83 -20.16 -9.38 6.98
N VAL A 84 -19.93 -10.21 5.97
CA VAL A 84 -20.87 -10.34 4.85
C VAL A 84 -21.99 -11.26 5.34
N ASP A 85 -23.07 -10.68 5.85
CA ASP A 85 -24.27 -11.43 6.19
C ASP A 85 -24.76 -12.17 4.93
N GLY A 86 -24.72 -13.51 4.98
CA GLY A 86 -25.32 -14.36 3.95
C GLY A 86 -26.84 -14.14 3.83
N PRO A 87 -27.53 -14.73 2.84
CA PRO A 87 -28.93 -14.46 2.60
C PRO A 87 -29.77 -15.04 3.75
N THR A 88 -30.10 -14.21 4.73
CA THR A 88 -31.15 -14.52 5.70
C THR A 88 -32.48 -14.40 4.98
N GLY A 89 -32.97 -15.53 4.46
CA GLY A 89 -34.39 -15.68 4.23
C GLY A 89 -35.13 -15.54 5.55
N ASN A 90 -35.96 -14.51 5.67
CA ASN A 90 -37.31 -14.59 6.22
C ASN A 90 -38.02 -13.25 6.00
N GLY A 91 -39.12 -13.31 5.23
CA GLY A 91 -39.96 -12.16 4.95
C GLY A 91 -40.78 -11.71 6.16
N SER A 92 -41.21 -10.46 6.10
CA SER A 92 -42.56 -10.03 6.48
C SER A 92 -42.87 -8.76 5.70
N GLU A 93 -44.11 -8.71 5.23
CA GLU A 93 -44.71 -7.76 4.30
C GLU A 93 -44.95 -6.37 4.93
N GLU A 94 -45.08 -5.38 4.04
CA GLU A 94 -45.95 -4.18 4.03
C GLU A 94 -45.15 -3.05 3.32
N GLU A 95 -45.59 -2.42 2.23
CA GLU A 95 -46.91 -1.86 2.00
C GLU A 95 -47.07 -1.50 0.49
N LYS A 96 -48.07 -2.10 -0.18
CA LYS A 96 -49.08 -1.50 -1.09
C LYS A 96 -49.59 -2.46 -2.17
#